data_AF-A0A1M6G0Y6-F1
#
_entry.id   AF-A0A1M6G0Y6-F1
#
_cell.length_a   1.000
_cell.length_b   1.000
_cell.length_c   1.000
_cell.angle_alpha   90.00
_cell.angle_beta   90.00
_cell.angle_gamma   90.00
#
_symmetry.space_group_name_H-M   'P 1'
#
loop_
_entity.id
_entity.type
_entity.pdbx_description
1 polymer ?
#
loop_
_entity_poly.entity_id
_entity_poly.type
_entity_poly.pdbx_seq_one_letter_code
_entity_poly.pdbx_strand_id
1 'polypeptide(L)'
;MTVSDTTAPTRFGEALRRLYFVRFAFALAWAVLVFATAGAAGPVLTALLVAYPLFDAAAVLWQLRSRHRDPASPRAAERVNVAVSAAVAVALGWASTVSPAAALAVWGAWAVGSGIPQLVAAVRRRRSGGQVPQILSGGISVLAGGAFLAQGLQGSGDIAGVGGYAAVGGVFFLVSALRLGALLRRKAS
;
A
#
# COMPACT_ATOMS: atom_id res chain seq x y z
N MET A 1 29.49 -27.22 17.91
CA MET A 1 28.90 -27.46 16.58
C MET A 1 27.78 -26.44 16.37
N THR A 2 28.09 -25.30 15.76
CA THR A 2 27.17 -24.15 15.58
C THR A 2 26.49 -24.23 14.23
N VAL A 3 25.24 -24.72 14.20
CA VAL A 3 24.44 -24.76 12.96
C VAL A 3 23.83 -23.37 12.72
N SER A 4 24.51 -22.61 11.86
CA SER A 4 24.00 -21.70 10.83
C SER A 4 22.93 -20.64 11.18
N ASP A 5 23.40 -19.45 11.55
CA ASP A 5 22.65 -18.18 11.63
C ASP A 5 22.15 -17.67 10.25
N THR A 6 22.53 -18.35 9.15
CA THR A 6 22.13 -17.99 7.78
C THR A 6 20.70 -18.42 7.41
N THR A 7 20.09 -19.34 8.19
CA THR A 7 18.78 -19.96 7.89
C THR A 7 17.59 -19.05 8.23
N ALA A 8 17.74 -18.18 9.24
CA ALA A 8 16.69 -17.27 9.68
C ALA A 8 16.46 -16.08 8.72
N PRO A 9 17.51 -15.40 8.21
CA PRO A 9 17.37 -14.32 7.22
C PRO A 9 16.73 -14.77 5.90
N THR A 10 17.01 -15.99 5.45
CA THR A 10 16.43 -16.56 4.21
C THR A 10 14.95 -16.86 4.39
N ARG A 11 14.54 -17.47 5.51
CA ARG A 11 13.12 -17.72 5.84
C ARG A 11 12.29 -16.43 5.91
N PHE A 12 12.83 -15.37 6.51
CA PHE A 12 12.14 -14.07 6.52
C PHE A 12 11.99 -13.48 5.12
N GLY A 13 13.06 -13.54 4.31
CA GLY A 13 13.00 -13.08 2.92
C GLY A 13 11.96 -13.84 2.08
N GLU A 14 11.85 -15.15 2.24
CA GLU A 14 10.83 -15.96 1.56
C GLU A 14 9.41 -15.60 2.01
N ALA A 15 9.21 -15.43 3.32
CA ALA A 15 7.92 -15.02 3.87
C ALA A 15 7.52 -13.62 3.40
N LEU A 16 8.49 -12.69 3.33
CA LEU A 16 8.27 -11.33 2.80
C LEU A 16 7.96 -11.36 1.31
N ARG A 17 8.63 -12.21 0.53
CA ARG A 17 8.30 -12.43 -0.89
C ARG A 17 6.85 -12.92 -1.05
N ARG A 18 6.44 -13.89 -0.23
CA ARG A 18 5.05 -14.39 -0.23
C ARG A 18 4.06 -13.28 0.15
N LEU A 19 4.40 -12.46 1.15
CA LEU A 19 3.57 -11.30 1.51
C LEU A 19 3.39 -10.34 0.34
N TYR A 20 4.44 -10.04 -0.42
CA TYR A 20 4.32 -9.16 -1.59
C TYR A 20 3.42 -9.75 -2.69
N PHE A 21 3.49 -11.06 -2.96
CA PHE A 21 2.54 -11.70 -3.86
C PHE A 21 1.10 -11.64 -3.35
N VAL A 22 0.89 -11.88 -2.05
CA VAL A 22 -0.43 -11.78 -1.42
C VAL A 22 -0.99 -10.35 -1.51
N ARG A 23 -0.14 -9.34 -1.29
CA ARG A 23 -0.53 -7.92 -1.44
C ARG A 23 -0.87 -7.56 -2.89
N PHE A 24 -0.12 -8.08 -3.86
CA PHE A 24 -0.44 -7.93 -5.29
C PHE A 24 -1.79 -8.56 -5.64
N ALA A 25 -2.00 -9.83 -5.27
CA ALA A 25 -3.24 -10.54 -5.56
C ALA A 25 -4.45 -9.87 -4.91
N PHE A 26 -4.32 -9.43 -3.67
CA PHE A 26 -5.35 -8.66 -2.98
C PHE A 26 -5.65 -7.35 -3.70
N ALA A 27 -4.63 -6.54 -4.06
CA ALA A 27 -4.85 -5.27 -4.74
C ALA A 27 -5.57 -5.44 -6.08
N LEU A 28 -5.23 -6.49 -6.85
CA LEU A 28 -5.90 -6.78 -8.12
C LEU A 28 -7.34 -7.24 -7.93
N ALA A 29 -7.58 -8.20 -7.03
CA ALA A 29 -8.92 -8.68 -6.71
C ALA A 29 -9.80 -7.54 -6.18
N TRP A 30 -9.26 -6.72 -5.30
CA TRP A 30 -9.93 -5.55 -4.76
C TRP A 30 -10.27 -4.54 -5.84
N ALA A 31 -9.34 -4.23 -6.76
CA ALA A 31 -9.59 -3.31 -7.86
C ALA A 31 -10.72 -3.80 -8.77
N VAL A 32 -10.73 -5.10 -9.11
CA VAL A 32 -11.81 -5.72 -9.90
C VAL A 32 -13.16 -5.59 -9.18
N LEU A 33 -13.19 -5.87 -7.88
CA LEU A 33 -14.42 -5.73 -7.08
C LEU A 33 -14.90 -4.28 -7.04
N VAL A 34 -13.99 -3.32 -6.85
CA VAL A 34 -14.33 -1.90 -6.89
C VAL A 34 -14.88 -1.48 -8.24
N PHE A 35 -14.27 -1.89 -9.35
CA PHE A 35 -14.82 -1.62 -10.68
C PHE A 35 -16.21 -2.23 -10.87
N ALA A 36 -16.42 -3.46 -10.39
CA ALA A 36 -17.71 -4.14 -10.47
C ALA A 36 -18.79 -3.47 -9.61
N THR A 37 -18.42 -2.77 -8.53
CA THR A 37 -19.35 -2.12 -7.59
C THR A 37 -19.33 -0.59 -7.65
N ALA A 38 -18.54 0.04 -8.52
CA ALA A 38 -18.30 1.49 -8.50
C ALA A 38 -19.57 2.32 -8.75
N GLY A 39 -20.51 1.79 -9.55
CA GLY A 39 -21.82 2.42 -9.78
C GLY A 39 -22.84 2.19 -8.67
N ALA A 40 -22.53 1.36 -7.67
CA ALA A 40 -23.44 1.00 -6.60
C ALA A 40 -22.95 1.58 -5.26
N ALA A 41 -23.63 2.62 -4.78
CA ALA A 41 -23.48 3.02 -3.38
C ALA A 41 -24.09 1.95 -2.46
N GLY A 42 -23.51 1.79 -1.26
CA GLY A 42 -24.08 0.91 -0.24
C GLY A 42 -23.06 0.04 0.50
N PRO A 43 -23.54 -0.92 1.31
CA PRO A 43 -22.72 -1.66 2.28
C PRO A 43 -21.55 -2.41 1.66
N VAL A 44 -21.70 -2.91 0.42
CA VAL A 44 -20.65 -3.64 -0.29
C VAL A 44 -19.47 -2.73 -0.61
N LEU A 45 -19.74 -1.54 -1.18
CA LEU A 45 -18.69 -0.58 -1.50
C LEU A 45 -18.01 -0.06 -0.23
N THR A 46 -18.79 0.22 0.83
CA THR A 46 -18.25 0.57 2.15
C THR A 46 -17.31 -0.52 2.67
N ALA A 47 -17.73 -1.78 2.63
CA ALA A 47 -16.90 -2.89 3.07
C ALA A 47 -15.60 -3.00 2.28
N LEU A 48 -15.63 -2.82 0.95
CA LEU A 48 -14.43 -2.80 0.12
C LEU A 48 -13.49 -1.65 0.50
N LEU A 49 -14.02 -0.42 0.63
CA LEU A 49 -13.22 0.75 0.99
C LEU A 49 -12.55 0.62 2.36
N VAL A 50 -13.20 -0.04 3.32
CA VAL A 50 -12.64 -0.33 4.65
C VAL A 50 -11.65 -1.50 4.60
N ALA A 51 -11.93 -2.53 3.81
CA ALA A 51 -11.09 -3.73 3.74
C ALA A 51 -9.67 -3.44 3.26
N TYR A 52 -9.50 -2.51 2.30
CA TYR A 52 -8.19 -2.19 1.74
C TYR A 52 -7.19 -1.63 2.77
N PRO A 53 -7.48 -0.51 3.47
CA PRO A 53 -6.58 0.01 4.49
C PRO A 53 -6.38 -0.96 5.67
N LEU A 54 -7.39 -1.75 6.04
CA LEU A 54 -7.21 -2.77 7.08
C LEU A 54 -6.25 -3.88 6.65
N PHE A 55 -6.36 -4.33 5.40
CA PHE A 55 -5.43 -5.31 4.85
C PHE A 55 -4.01 -4.76 4.78
N ASP A 56 -3.84 -3.50 4.38
CA ASP A 56 -2.54 -2.82 4.40
C ASP A 56 -1.95 -2.78 5.83
N ALA A 57 -2.75 -2.34 6.80
CA ALA A 57 -2.37 -2.32 8.21
C ALA A 57 -1.96 -3.71 8.72
N ALA A 58 -2.73 -4.75 8.39
CA ALA A 58 -2.42 -6.12 8.78
C ALA A 58 -1.10 -6.62 8.18
N ALA A 59 -0.85 -6.31 6.91
CA ALA A 59 0.39 -6.68 6.23
C ALA A 59 1.62 -5.95 6.81
N VAL A 60 1.50 -4.68 7.18
CA VAL A 60 2.59 -3.93 7.83
C VAL A 60 2.78 -4.39 9.29
N LEU A 61 1.70 -4.67 10.01
CA LEU A 61 1.74 -5.20 11.37
C LEU A 61 2.40 -6.59 11.42
N TRP A 62 2.14 -7.45 10.44
CA TRP A 62 2.82 -8.75 10.33
C TRP A 62 4.34 -8.59 10.14
N GLN A 63 4.76 -7.62 9.32
CA GLN A 63 6.19 -7.31 9.15
C GLN A 63 6.81 -6.79 10.46
N LEU A 64 6.11 -5.91 11.19
CA LEU A 64 6.55 -5.39 12.48
C LEU A 64 6.72 -6.49 13.54
N ARG A 65 5.84 -7.50 13.54
CA ARG A 65 5.86 -8.62 14.51
C ARG A 65 6.86 -9.72 14.15
N SER A 66 7.44 -9.68 12.96
CA SER A 66 8.38 -10.70 12.50
C SER A 66 9.74 -10.58 13.21
N ARG A 67 10.12 -11.64 13.94
CA ARG A 67 11.33 -11.66 14.79
C ARG A 67 12.66 -11.60 14.02
N HIS A 68 12.66 -12.01 12.76
CA HIS A 68 13.86 -12.13 11.90
C HIS A 68 13.98 -10.96 10.90
N ARG A 69 13.31 -9.85 11.18
CA ARG A 69 13.37 -8.63 10.36
C ARG A 69 14.74 -7.94 10.52
N ASP A 70 15.17 -7.28 9.45
CA ASP A 70 16.37 -6.44 9.42
C ASP A 70 16.36 -5.39 10.58
N PRO A 71 17.39 -5.34 11.44
CA PRO A 71 17.49 -4.34 12.50
C PRO A 71 17.46 -2.88 12.01
N ALA A 72 17.93 -2.60 10.79
CA ALA A 72 17.99 -1.25 10.21
C ALA A 72 16.63 -0.74 9.68
N SER A 73 15.60 -1.55 9.81
CA SER A 73 14.29 -1.31 9.23
C SER A 73 13.49 -0.21 9.99
N PRO A 74 12.72 0.65 9.28
CA PRO A 74 12.16 1.88 9.85
C PRO A 74 10.90 1.62 10.69
N ARG A 75 11.05 1.04 11.89
CA ARG A 75 9.95 0.66 12.80
C ARG A 75 8.96 1.78 13.11
N ALA A 76 9.46 3.00 13.34
CA ALA A 76 8.59 4.15 13.65
C ALA A 76 7.65 4.46 12.48
N ALA A 77 8.18 4.51 11.25
CA ALA A 77 7.40 4.78 10.06
C ALA A 77 6.33 3.71 9.80
N GLU A 78 6.66 2.44 10.03
CA GLU A 78 5.70 1.34 9.88
C GLU A 78 4.60 1.36 10.95
N ARG A 79 4.93 1.71 12.21
CA ARG A 79 3.90 1.87 13.26
C ARG A 79 2.95 3.00 12.92
N VAL A 80 3.48 4.12 12.42
CA VAL A 80 2.68 5.24 11.92
C VAL A 80 1.80 4.78 10.75
N ASN A 81 2.34 4.01 9.80
CA ASN A 81 1.55 3.45 8.70
C ASN A 81 0.37 2.60 9.23
N VAL A 82 0.60 1.67 10.16
CA VAL A 82 -0.47 0.87 10.76
C VAL A 82 -1.55 1.75 11.40
N ALA A 83 -1.13 2.75 12.19
CA ALA A 83 -2.07 3.66 12.86
C ALA A 83 -2.87 4.50 11.87
N VAL A 84 -2.20 5.05 10.84
CA VAL A 84 -2.83 5.83 9.77
C VAL A 84 -3.80 4.96 8.98
N SER A 85 -3.41 3.75 8.58
CA SER A 85 -4.27 2.84 7.83
C SER A 85 -5.50 2.43 8.66
N ALA A 86 -5.36 2.19 9.97
CA ALA A 86 -6.50 1.96 10.85
C ALA A 86 -7.44 3.19 10.96
N ALA A 87 -6.88 4.39 11.12
CA ALA A 87 -7.66 5.62 11.18
C ALA A 87 -8.41 5.90 9.86
N VAL A 88 -7.75 5.66 8.72
CA VAL A 88 -8.34 5.80 7.38
C VAL A 88 -9.45 4.77 7.16
N ALA A 89 -9.30 3.54 7.64
CA ALA A 89 -10.37 2.55 7.58
C ALA A 89 -11.64 3.04 8.29
N VAL A 90 -11.51 3.62 9.48
CA VAL A 90 -12.64 4.22 10.21
C VAL A 90 -13.21 5.41 9.45
N ALA A 91 -12.34 6.31 8.95
CA ALA A 91 -12.74 7.50 8.22
C ALA A 91 -13.48 7.15 6.92
N LEU A 92 -13.05 6.15 6.17
CA LEU A 92 -13.73 5.67 4.96
C LEU A 92 -15.05 4.98 5.29
N GLY A 93 -15.08 4.20 6.37
CA GLY A 93 -16.32 3.60 6.87
C GLY A 93 -17.39 4.67 7.11
N TRP A 94 -17.04 5.72 7.85
CA TRP A 94 -17.92 6.86 8.09
C TRP A 94 -18.21 7.67 6.81
N ALA A 95 -17.20 8.08 6.06
CA ALA A 95 -17.38 8.93 4.88
C ALA A 95 -18.24 8.27 3.81
N SER A 96 -18.13 6.94 3.66
CA SER A 96 -18.95 6.18 2.71
C SER A 96 -20.45 6.13 3.06
N THR A 97 -20.83 6.31 4.33
CA THR A 97 -22.25 6.45 4.71
C THR A 97 -22.80 7.84 4.44
N VAL A 98 -21.92 8.84 4.32
CA VAL A 98 -22.29 10.21 3.93
C VAL A 98 -22.49 10.28 2.42
N SER A 99 -21.45 9.93 1.63
CA SER A 99 -21.55 9.83 0.17
C SER A 99 -20.31 9.16 -0.44
N PRO A 100 -20.42 8.60 -1.67
CA PRO A 100 -19.26 8.19 -2.46
C PRO A 100 -18.22 9.31 -2.66
N ALA A 101 -18.67 10.55 -2.82
CA ALA A 101 -17.79 11.71 -2.98
C ALA A 101 -16.97 12.01 -1.73
N ALA A 102 -17.58 11.90 -0.54
CA ALA A 102 -16.86 12.06 0.73
C ALA A 102 -15.82 10.96 0.91
N ALA A 103 -16.15 9.71 0.57
CA ALA A 103 -15.20 8.61 0.61
C ALA A 103 -14.04 8.80 -0.37
N LEU A 104 -14.32 9.28 -1.59
CA LEU A 104 -13.30 9.61 -2.58
C LEU A 104 -12.37 10.72 -2.08
N ALA A 105 -12.91 11.75 -1.42
CA ALA A 105 -12.11 12.83 -0.83
C ALA A 105 -11.18 12.31 0.27
N VAL A 106 -11.68 11.49 1.20
CA VAL A 106 -10.86 10.86 2.25
C VAL A 106 -9.77 9.98 1.65
N TRP A 107 -10.10 9.20 0.62
CA TRP A 107 -9.11 8.39 -0.08
C TRP A 107 -8.02 9.25 -0.73
N GLY A 108 -8.42 10.33 -1.42
CA GLY A 108 -7.51 11.27 -2.04
C GLY A 108 -6.55 11.90 -1.04
N ALA A 109 -7.08 12.37 0.11
CA ALA A 109 -6.27 12.92 1.20
C ALA A 109 -5.26 11.90 1.74
N TRP A 110 -5.67 10.63 1.92
CA TRP A 110 -4.77 9.56 2.34
C TRP A 110 -3.66 9.26 1.31
N ALA A 111 -4.01 9.21 0.02
CA ALA A 111 -3.04 9.01 -1.05
C ALA A 111 -1.99 10.14 -1.10
N VAL A 112 -2.41 11.40 -0.95
CA VAL A 112 -1.49 12.54 -0.84
C VAL A 112 -0.62 12.43 0.40
N GLY A 113 -1.23 12.19 1.57
CA GLY A 113 -0.52 12.08 2.85
C GLY A 113 0.50 10.95 2.90
N SER A 114 0.24 9.84 2.19
CA SER A 114 1.18 8.72 2.06
C SER A 114 2.25 8.94 0.99
N GLY A 115 1.93 9.66 -0.09
CA GLY A 115 2.83 9.95 -1.21
C GLY A 115 3.89 11.01 -0.91
N ILE A 116 3.53 12.09 -0.20
CA ILE A 116 4.45 13.21 0.08
C ILE A 116 5.71 12.74 0.82
N PRO A 117 5.64 11.97 1.94
CA PRO A 117 6.84 11.52 2.64
C PRO A 117 7.74 10.66 1.77
N GLN A 118 7.16 9.78 0.93
CA GLN A 118 7.91 8.93 0.01
C GLN A 118 8.64 9.76 -1.04
N LEU A 119 7.94 10.74 -1.64
CA LEU A 119 8.49 11.63 -2.65
C LEU A 119 9.62 12.50 -2.07
N VAL A 120 9.40 13.11 -0.90
CA VAL A 120 10.43 13.92 -0.21
C VAL A 120 11.65 13.08 0.12
N ALA A 121 11.46 11.88 0.67
CA ALA A 121 12.57 10.98 1.00
C ALA A 121 13.37 10.56 -0.25
N ALA A 122 12.68 10.26 -1.35
CA ALA A 122 13.30 9.83 -2.59
C ALA A 122 14.05 10.98 -3.28
N VAL A 123 13.48 12.20 -3.30
CA VAL A 123 14.12 13.41 -3.85
C VAL A 123 15.36 13.79 -3.04
N ARG A 124 15.30 13.69 -1.71
CA ARG A 124 16.46 13.94 -0.83
C ARG A 124 17.60 12.94 -1.06
N ARG A 125 17.28 11.68 -1.39
CA ARG A 125 18.24 10.60 -1.65
C ARG A 125 18.54 10.36 -3.13
N ARG A 126 18.09 11.22 -4.04
CA ARG A 126 18.18 10.98 -5.50
C ARG A 126 19.60 10.74 -6.03
N ARG A 127 20.63 11.25 -5.32
CA ARG A 127 22.04 11.05 -5.67
C ARG A 127 22.61 9.69 -5.25
N SER A 128 21.88 8.92 -4.44
CA SER A 128 22.31 7.61 -3.94
C SER A 128 22.00 6.44 -4.88
N GLY A 129 21.42 6.72 -6.06
CA GLY A 129 21.01 5.70 -7.03
C GLY A 129 19.74 4.93 -6.63
N GLY A 130 19.00 4.42 -7.62
CA GLY A 130 17.84 3.53 -7.40
C GLY A 130 16.57 4.18 -6.84
N GLN A 131 16.51 5.50 -6.71
CA GLN A 131 15.35 6.21 -6.12
C GLN A 131 14.24 6.54 -7.13
N VAL A 132 14.50 6.43 -8.43
CA VAL A 132 13.52 6.76 -9.50
C VAL A 132 12.19 6.03 -9.31
N PRO A 133 12.13 4.72 -9.00
CA PRO A 133 10.85 4.04 -8.75
C PRO A 133 10.08 4.62 -7.55
N GLN A 134 10.78 5.05 -6.51
CA GLN A 134 10.16 5.65 -5.33
C GLN A 134 9.67 7.09 -5.60
N ILE A 135 10.39 7.86 -6.43
CA ILE A 135 9.94 9.17 -6.91
C ILE A 135 8.66 9.01 -7.74
N LEU A 136 8.65 8.07 -8.69
CA LEU A 136 7.48 7.81 -9.52
C LEU A 136 6.27 7.36 -8.70
N SER A 137 6.47 6.40 -7.79
CA SER A 137 5.40 5.93 -6.90
C SER A 137 4.83 7.05 -6.02
N GLY A 138 5.70 7.83 -5.37
CA GLY A 138 5.27 8.97 -4.55
C GLY A 138 4.57 10.05 -5.37
N GLY A 139 5.08 10.33 -6.57
CA GLY A 139 4.47 11.28 -7.52
C GLY A 139 3.08 10.83 -7.96
N ILE A 140 2.91 9.56 -8.35
CA ILE A 140 1.60 8.99 -8.73
C ILE A 140 0.61 9.13 -7.57
N SER A 141 1.01 8.78 -6.33
CA SER A 141 0.14 8.94 -5.16
C SER A 141 -0.29 10.38 -4.91
N VAL A 142 0.64 11.34 -5.04
CA VAL A 142 0.31 12.76 -4.84
C VAL A 142 -0.60 13.29 -5.93
N LEU A 143 -0.31 12.98 -7.20
CA LEU A 143 -1.10 13.47 -8.33
C LEU A 143 -2.49 12.82 -8.38
N ALA A 144 -2.57 11.49 -8.31
CA ALA A 144 -3.83 10.77 -8.30
C ALA A 144 -4.65 11.11 -7.04
N GLY A 145 -3.99 11.15 -5.87
CA GLY A 145 -4.63 11.52 -4.61
C GLY A 145 -5.19 12.95 -4.63
N GLY A 146 -4.43 13.90 -5.16
CA GLY A 146 -4.88 15.29 -5.33
C GLY A 146 -6.08 15.38 -6.27
N ALA A 147 -6.06 14.64 -7.38
CA ALA A 147 -7.19 14.56 -8.30
C ALA A 147 -8.44 13.95 -7.64
N PHE A 148 -8.31 12.85 -6.89
CA PHE A 148 -9.43 12.26 -6.16
C PHE A 148 -9.98 13.18 -5.08
N LEU A 149 -9.10 13.86 -4.34
CA LEU A 149 -9.51 14.83 -3.34
C LEU A 149 -10.31 15.97 -3.99
N ALA A 150 -9.80 16.56 -5.07
CA ALA A 150 -10.50 17.62 -5.79
C ALA A 150 -11.87 17.15 -6.33
N GLN A 151 -11.92 15.96 -6.94
CA GLN A 151 -13.16 15.37 -7.45
C GLN A 151 -14.20 15.13 -6.34
N GLY A 152 -13.78 14.54 -5.22
CA GLY A 152 -14.67 14.28 -4.09
C GLY A 152 -15.19 15.57 -3.46
N LEU A 153 -14.34 16.60 -3.33
CA LEU A 153 -14.75 17.93 -2.85
C LEU A 153 -15.70 18.65 -3.81
N GLN A 154 -15.64 18.35 -5.12
CA GLN A 154 -16.59 18.83 -6.12
C GLN A 154 -17.87 17.98 -6.22
N GLY A 155 -18.03 16.97 -5.34
CA GLY A 155 -19.22 16.13 -5.29
C GLY A 155 -19.22 14.95 -6.27
N SER A 156 -18.10 14.66 -6.94
CA SER A 156 -18.00 13.47 -7.80
C SER A 156 -17.98 12.20 -6.96
N GLY A 157 -18.90 11.28 -7.27
CA GLY A 157 -18.95 9.95 -6.68
C GLY A 157 -18.13 8.89 -7.41
N ASP A 158 -17.28 9.26 -8.38
CA ASP A 158 -16.53 8.29 -9.19
C ASP A 158 -15.37 7.65 -8.41
N ILE A 159 -15.67 6.51 -7.79
CA ILE A 159 -14.69 5.71 -7.05
C ILE A 159 -13.90 4.75 -7.95
N ALA A 160 -14.29 4.56 -9.22
CA ALA A 160 -13.63 3.59 -10.10
C ALA A 160 -12.12 3.91 -10.26
N GLY A 161 -11.77 5.20 -10.35
CA GLY A 161 -10.37 5.65 -10.43
C GLY A 161 -9.49 5.14 -9.28
N VAL A 162 -10.07 4.95 -8.08
CA VAL A 162 -9.38 4.40 -6.91
C VAL A 162 -8.93 2.96 -7.15
N GLY A 163 -9.76 2.14 -7.82
CA GLY A 163 -9.40 0.77 -8.21
C GLY A 163 -8.18 0.75 -9.12
N GLY A 164 -8.13 1.63 -10.11
CA GLY A 164 -6.99 1.78 -11.03
C GLY A 164 -5.71 2.18 -10.30
N TYR A 165 -5.81 3.14 -9.38
CA TYR A 165 -4.69 3.54 -8.53
C TYR A 165 -4.15 2.37 -7.68
N ALA A 166 -5.03 1.59 -7.05
CA ALA A 166 -4.64 0.42 -6.26
C ALA A 166 -3.99 -0.68 -7.12
N ALA A 167 -4.48 -0.90 -8.35
CA ALA A 167 -3.90 -1.85 -9.29
C ALA A 167 -2.45 -1.50 -9.66
N VAL A 168 -2.17 -0.21 -9.91
CA VAL A 168 -0.79 0.28 -10.13
C VAL A 168 0.07 0.02 -8.89
N GLY A 169 -0.46 0.28 -7.69
CA GLY A 169 0.18 -0.10 -6.42
C GLY A 169 0.50 -1.60 -6.33
N GLY A 170 -0.42 -2.45 -6.79
CA GLY A 170 -0.25 -3.90 -6.91
C GLY A 170 0.97 -4.28 -7.74
N VAL A 171 1.19 -3.63 -8.88
CA VAL A 171 2.35 -3.90 -9.76
C VAL A 171 3.66 -3.66 -9.00
N PHE A 172 3.74 -2.63 -8.15
CA PHE A 172 4.94 -2.42 -7.33
C PHE A 172 5.18 -3.56 -6.32
N PHE A 173 4.13 -4.17 -5.75
CA PHE A 173 4.29 -5.37 -4.92
C PHE A 173 4.80 -6.56 -5.74
N LEU A 174 4.27 -6.77 -6.95
CA LEU A 174 4.74 -7.84 -7.84
C LEU A 174 6.22 -7.67 -8.18
N VAL A 175 6.63 -6.46 -8.60
CA VAL A 175 8.04 -6.14 -8.90
C VAL A 175 8.92 -6.38 -7.68
N SER A 176 8.46 -5.98 -6.49
CA SER A 176 9.18 -6.21 -5.22
C SER A 176 9.33 -7.69 -4.90
N ALA A 177 8.30 -8.51 -5.15
CA ALA A 177 8.33 -9.96 -4.96
C ALA A 177 9.34 -10.64 -5.92
N LEU A 178 9.31 -10.26 -7.19
CA LEU A 178 10.21 -10.82 -8.22
C LEU A 178 11.67 -10.47 -7.93
N ARG A 179 11.93 -9.19 -7.60
CA ARG A 179 13.28 -8.72 -7.23
C ARG A 179 13.80 -9.46 -6.00
N LEU A 180 12.98 -9.59 -4.96
CA LEU A 180 13.38 -10.29 -3.74
C LEU A 180 13.66 -11.77 -4.01
N GLY A 181 12.84 -12.43 -4.85
CA GLY A 181 13.11 -13.80 -5.28
C GLY A 181 14.43 -13.96 -6.04
N ALA A 182 14.77 -13.03 -6.92
CA ALA A 182 16.07 -13.05 -7.62
C ALA A 182 17.26 -12.87 -6.68
N LEU A 183 17.14 -11.98 -5.68
CA LEU A 183 18.18 -11.75 -4.67
C LEU A 183 18.39 -12.97 -3.77
N LEU A 184 17.31 -13.63 -3.34
CA LEU A 184 17.39 -14.84 -2.51
C LEU A 184 18.06 -16.00 -3.26
N ARG A 185 17.75 -16.19 -4.55
CA ARG A 185 18.40 -17.22 -5.39
C ARG A 185 19.91 -16.98 -5.53
N ARG A 186 20.33 -15.73 -5.77
CA ARG A 186 21.75 -15.36 -5.88
C ARG A 186 22.53 -15.60 -4.60
N LYS A 187 21.90 -15.51 -3.43
CA LYS A 187 22.54 -15.75 -2.13
C LYS A 187 22.67 -17.25 -1.79
N ALA A 188 21.91 -18.10 -2.49
CA ALA A 188 21.94 -19.55 -2.32
C ALA A 188 22.84 -20.27 -3.34
N SER A 189 23.37 -19.54 -4.33
CA SER A 189 24.38 -20.01 -5.30
C SER A 189 25.76 -19.59 -4.84
#